data_AF-A0AA85K9K1-F1
#
_entry.id   AF-A0AA85K9K1-F1
#
_cell.length_a   1.000
_cell.length_b   1.000
_cell.length_c   1.000
_cell.angle_alpha   90.00
_cell.angle_beta   90.00
_cell.angle_gamma   90.00
#
_symmetry.space_group_name_H-M   'P 1'
#
loop_
_entity.id
_entity.type
_entity.pdbx_description
1 polymer ?
#
loop_
_entity_poly.entity_id
_entity_poly.type
_entity_poly.pdbx_seq_one_letter_code
_entity_poly.pdbx_strand_id
1 'polypeptide(L)'
;MAMVCVQITREECQMIDDLLVIAGCSDGYVRLIHIEVPSGNTVGYPKFSEIGRINPVSSANNSGNHSSCCLDLNVLSITSSQICFAMSNSRGEVHGWILPWCPLNSNPTDNNECVSKIENNDCYSDVDGVFGLYLNSAFHWVLNCAPIPPFHIPNQLAFNCITSLSFETPFSSNNTDSIIVAVGADDGSVRVAVVPVNFDRNSRSPVMHPQWSVSCVKHYSSVVKLATCPHFESCDQYLYYFLSVASDQRLILWCLKANSQELVDNFQLNAIKCILLCGLGEPHSLSISCQHHQVRSGNKKNYTTFALVVGTGAHLIRVS
;
A
#
# COMPACT_ATOMS: atom_id res chain seq x y z
N MET A 1 -9.23 10.63 6.45
CA MET A 1 -9.52 10.27 5.05
C MET A 1 -8.18 10.00 4.40
N ALA A 2 -7.96 8.78 3.94
CA ALA A 2 -6.75 8.39 3.24
C ALA A 2 -7.07 8.33 1.75
N MET A 3 -6.22 8.89 0.89
CA MET A 3 -6.45 8.88 -0.56
C MET A 3 -5.17 8.50 -1.26
N VAL A 4 -5.29 7.60 -2.23
CA VAL A 4 -4.21 7.31 -3.18
C VAL A 4 -4.75 7.56 -4.58
N CYS A 5 -4.01 8.36 -5.34
CA CYS A 5 -4.29 8.61 -6.75
C CYS A 5 -3.44 7.65 -7.58
N VAL A 6 -4.10 6.92 -8.48
CA VAL A 6 -3.47 6.07 -9.48
C VAL A 6 -3.69 6.75 -10.83
N GLN A 7 -2.62 7.27 -11.42
CA GLN A 7 -2.67 7.70 -12.81
C GLN A 7 -2.61 6.46 -13.70
N ILE A 8 -3.66 6.25 -14.48
CA ILE A 8 -3.74 5.18 -15.46
C ILE A 8 -3.42 5.80 -16.81
N THR A 9 -2.22 5.57 -17.32
CA THR A 9 -1.88 5.96 -18.68
C THR A 9 -2.45 4.94 -19.65
N ARG A 10 -3.44 5.34 -20.45
CA ARG A 10 -3.89 4.54 -21.59
C ARG A 10 -2.85 4.67 -22.70
N GLU A 11 -2.16 3.58 -23.05
CA GLU A 11 -1.27 3.59 -24.21
C GLU A 11 -2.07 3.72 -25.51
N GLU A 12 -1.54 4.59 -26.37
CA GLU A 12 -1.88 4.85 -27.77
C GLU A 12 -3.24 5.54 -28.11
N CYS A 13 -3.09 6.79 -28.57
CA CYS A 13 -3.96 7.55 -29.48
C CYS A 13 -5.10 8.46 -28.96
N GLN A 14 -5.34 8.66 -27.67
CA GLN A 14 -6.21 9.78 -27.22
C GLN A 14 -5.67 10.45 -25.96
N MET A 15 -5.41 11.77 -26.07
CA MET A 15 -5.02 12.65 -24.96
C MET A 15 -6.17 12.86 -23.96
N ILE A 16 -6.56 11.82 -23.25
CA ILE A 16 -7.47 11.93 -22.11
C ILE A 16 -6.76 11.29 -20.92
N ASP A 17 -6.11 12.13 -20.12
CA ASP A 17 -5.50 11.76 -18.85
C ASP A 17 -6.62 11.53 -17.81
N ASP A 18 -7.31 10.39 -17.87
CA ASP A 18 -8.25 10.00 -16.83
C ASP A 18 -7.48 9.49 -15.59
N LEU A 19 -7.84 9.98 -14.41
CA LEU A 19 -7.24 9.52 -13.14
C LEU A 19 -8.23 8.64 -12.38
N LEU A 20 -7.75 7.51 -11.86
CA LEU A 20 -8.48 6.69 -10.90
C LEU A 20 -7.97 7.02 -9.50
N VAL A 21 -8.86 7.47 -8.63
CA VAL A 21 -8.56 7.69 -7.21
C VAL A 21 -9.21 6.61 -6.38
N ILE A 22 -8.40 5.96 -5.52
CA ILE A 22 -8.84 5.02 -4.51
C ILE A 22 -8.83 5.75 -3.17
N ALA A 23 -10.02 6.03 -2.63
CA ALA A 23 -10.21 6.86 -1.45
C ALA A 23 -10.79 6.06 -0.28
N GLY A 24 -9.99 5.92 0.78
CA GLY A 24 -10.39 5.39 2.08
C GLY A 24 -11.12 6.45 2.92
N CYS A 25 -12.38 6.18 3.21
CA CYS A 25 -13.30 7.13 3.85
C CYS A 25 -13.44 6.87 5.36
N SER A 26 -13.85 7.90 6.11
CA SER A 26 -14.10 7.80 7.56
C SER A 26 -15.30 6.92 7.92
N ASP A 27 -16.19 6.69 6.96
CA ASP A 27 -17.29 5.73 7.08
C ASP A 27 -16.83 4.27 6.90
N GLY A 28 -15.52 4.05 6.69
CA GLY A 28 -14.89 2.75 6.51
C GLY A 28 -14.90 2.23 5.08
N TYR A 29 -15.60 2.89 4.16
CA TYR A 29 -15.65 2.42 2.79
C TYR A 29 -14.45 2.88 1.98
N VAL A 30 -14.12 2.09 0.96
CA VAL A 30 -13.20 2.50 -0.10
C VAL A 30 -14.04 2.92 -1.30
N ARG A 31 -13.83 4.14 -1.80
CA ARG A 31 -14.51 4.68 -2.97
C ARG A 31 -13.53 4.75 -4.13
N LEU A 32 -14.03 4.39 -5.31
CA LEU A 32 -13.32 4.50 -6.57
C LEU A 32 -13.89 5.72 -7.28
N ILE A 33 -13.03 6.68 -7.57
CA ILE A 33 -13.41 7.98 -8.12
C ILE A 33 -12.66 8.16 -9.45
N HIS A 34 -13.43 8.37 -10.51
CA HIS A 34 -12.91 8.82 -11.79
C HIS A 34 -12.75 10.34 -11.78
N ILE A 35 -11.59 10.83 -12.21
CA ILE A 35 -11.35 12.24 -12.47
C ILE A 35 -11.07 12.43 -13.96
N GLU A 36 -11.97 13.16 -14.62
CA GLU A 36 -11.80 13.61 -15.99
C GLU A 36 -10.97 14.90 -15.97
N VAL A 37 -9.73 14.84 -16.46
CA VAL A 37 -8.83 16.00 -16.54
C VAL A 37 -9.22 16.87 -17.75
N PRO A 38 -9.33 18.20 -17.61
CA PRO A 38 -9.70 19.07 -18.72
C PRO A 38 -8.68 19.00 -19.87
N SER A 39 -9.12 18.61 -21.07
CA SER A 39 -8.28 18.68 -22.27
C SER A 39 -8.26 20.10 -22.83
N GLY A 40 -7.12 20.46 -23.45
CA GLY A 40 -6.61 21.82 -23.69
C GLY A 40 -7.48 22.85 -24.44
N ASN A 41 -8.74 22.55 -24.76
CA ASN A 41 -9.69 23.48 -25.36
C ASN A 41 -10.87 23.86 -24.43
N THR A 42 -10.97 23.29 -23.22
CA THR A 42 -12.05 23.60 -22.28
C THR A 42 -11.51 24.21 -20.98
N VAL A 43 -11.93 25.44 -20.67
CA VAL A 43 -11.71 26.09 -19.36
C VAL A 43 -12.72 25.48 -18.37
N GLY A 44 -12.55 24.20 -18.05
CA GLY A 44 -13.41 23.46 -17.14
C GLY A 44 -12.66 23.07 -15.87
N TYR A 45 -13.36 22.99 -14.74
CA TYR A 45 -12.85 22.30 -13.56
C TYR A 45 -12.80 20.78 -13.84
N PRO A 46 -11.87 20.02 -13.23
CA PRO A 46 -11.87 18.56 -13.33
C PRO A 46 -13.23 18.03 -12.83
N LYS A 47 -13.80 17.06 -13.56
CA LYS A 47 -15.05 16.42 -13.15
C LYS A 47 -14.74 15.16 -12.34
N PHE A 48 -15.49 14.97 -11.26
CA PHE A 48 -15.36 13.83 -10.36
C PHE A 48 -16.62 13.00 -10.42
N SER A 49 -16.48 11.70 -10.65
CA SER A 49 -17.58 10.73 -10.62
C SER A 49 -17.19 9.53 -9.77
N GLU A 50 -18.05 9.15 -8.82
CA GLU A 50 -17.88 7.88 -8.11
C GLU A 50 -18.33 6.75 -9.05
N ILE A 51 -17.41 5.84 -9.35
CA ILE A 51 -17.62 4.70 -10.25
C ILE A 51 -17.87 3.40 -9.48
N GLY A 52 -17.51 3.36 -8.20
CA GLY A 52 -17.72 2.18 -7.38
C GLY A 52 -17.38 2.38 -5.91
N ARG A 53 -17.91 1.48 -5.08
CA ARG A 53 -17.70 1.46 -3.64
C ARG A 53 -17.43 0.04 -3.16
N ILE A 54 -16.36 -0.13 -2.39
CA ILE A 54 -15.94 -1.40 -1.80
C ILE A 54 -16.20 -1.34 -0.30
N ASN A 55 -16.93 -2.33 0.21
CA ASN A 55 -17.19 -2.49 1.63
C ASN A 55 -16.15 -3.46 2.24
N PRO A 56 -15.34 -3.04 3.23
CA PRO A 56 -14.44 -3.95 3.94
C PRO A 56 -15.14 -4.98 4.81
N VAL A 57 -16.41 -4.75 5.16
CA VAL A 57 -17.18 -5.66 6.02
C VAL A 57 -17.84 -6.74 5.17
N SER A 58 -17.05 -7.72 4.74
CA SER A 58 -17.57 -9.00 4.25
C SER A 58 -17.62 -10.02 5.40
N SER A 59 -18.35 -9.71 6.46
CA SER A 59 -18.78 -10.73 7.42
C SER A 59 -20.28 -10.59 7.65
N ALA A 60 -21.00 -11.54 7.07
CA ALA A 60 -22.36 -11.87 7.45
C ALA A 60 -22.35 -12.26 8.93
N ASN A 61 -22.52 -11.28 9.82
CA ASN A 61 -23.18 -11.45 11.10
C ASN A 61 -23.50 -10.09 11.72
N ASN A 62 -24.81 -9.86 11.84
CA ASN A 62 -25.43 -8.78 12.59
C ASN A 62 -24.82 -8.64 14.00
N SER A 63 -24.41 -7.42 14.35
CA SER A 63 -24.79 -6.67 15.57
C SER A 63 -23.66 -5.72 16.00
N GLY A 64 -23.83 -4.43 15.70
CA GLY A 64 -22.95 -3.37 16.18
C GLY A 64 -22.49 -2.42 15.07
N ASN A 65 -23.26 -1.35 14.84
CA ASN A 65 -22.96 -0.24 13.92
C ASN A 65 -21.74 0.58 14.35
N HIS A 66 -20.55 -0.02 14.38
CA HIS A 66 -19.31 0.75 14.55
C HIS A 66 -18.45 0.54 13.31
N SER A 67 -18.74 1.27 12.23
CA SER A 67 -17.84 1.34 11.07
C SER A 67 -16.42 1.68 11.54
N SER A 68 -15.43 0.85 11.20
CA SER A 68 -14.02 1.20 11.41
C SER A 68 -13.63 2.30 10.44
N CYS A 69 -12.95 3.33 10.91
CA CYS A 69 -12.49 4.41 10.04
C CYS A 69 -11.27 3.93 9.24
N CYS A 70 -11.20 4.22 7.94
CA CYS A 70 -9.95 4.10 7.20
C CYS A 70 -8.96 5.16 7.68
N LEU A 71 -7.78 4.73 8.11
CA LEU A 71 -6.72 5.60 8.63
C LEU A 71 -5.65 5.87 7.59
N ASP A 72 -5.25 4.84 6.84
CA ASP A 72 -4.30 4.97 5.73
C ASP A 72 -4.61 3.98 4.62
N LEU A 73 -4.14 4.28 3.41
CA LEU A 73 -4.32 3.47 2.22
C LEU A 73 -3.05 3.52 1.40
N ASN A 74 -2.63 2.37 0.88
CA ASN A 74 -1.47 2.29 -0.01
C ASN A 74 -1.75 1.33 -1.17
N VAL A 75 -1.30 1.72 -2.36
CA VAL A 75 -1.30 0.83 -3.53
C VAL A 75 -0.06 -0.05 -3.44
N LEU A 76 -0.28 -1.36 -3.53
CA LEU A 76 0.76 -2.37 -3.37
C LEU A 76 1.39 -2.73 -4.72
N SER A 77 0.55 -3.01 -5.72
CA SER A 77 0.98 -3.30 -7.10
C SER A 77 -0.09 -2.86 -8.10
N ILE A 78 0.36 -2.48 -9.29
CA ILE A 78 -0.49 -2.26 -10.47
C ILE A 78 0.18 -3.03 -11.60
N THR A 79 -0.52 -4.01 -12.15
CA THR A 79 -0.10 -4.74 -13.35
C THR A 79 -1.04 -4.41 -14.51
N SER A 80 -0.78 -4.96 -15.69
CA SER A 80 -1.69 -4.83 -16.85
C SER A 80 -3.08 -5.43 -16.64
N SER A 81 -3.26 -6.30 -15.64
CA SER A 81 -4.49 -7.09 -15.44
C SER A 81 -5.05 -7.04 -14.02
N GLN A 82 -4.33 -6.47 -13.04
CA GLN A 82 -4.87 -6.22 -11.71
C GLN A 82 -4.35 -4.96 -11.02
N ILE A 83 -5.15 -4.42 -10.11
CA ILE A 83 -4.77 -3.38 -9.15
C ILE A 83 -4.85 -3.99 -7.75
N CYS A 84 -3.74 -3.98 -7.02
CA CYS A 84 -3.67 -4.43 -5.64
C CYS A 84 -3.43 -3.24 -4.69
N PHE A 85 -4.27 -3.10 -3.69
CA PHE A 85 -4.12 -2.07 -2.66
C PHE A 85 -4.53 -2.60 -1.30
N ALA A 86 -4.02 -1.95 -0.25
CA ALA A 86 -4.37 -2.25 1.13
C ALA A 86 -4.67 -0.99 1.92
N MET A 87 -5.53 -1.12 2.93
CA MET A 87 -5.86 -0.07 3.87
C MET A 87 -5.66 -0.56 5.30
N SER A 88 -5.36 0.39 6.19
CA SER A 88 -5.35 0.19 7.63
C SER A 88 -6.54 0.91 8.28
N ASN A 89 -7.03 0.38 9.40
CA ASN A 89 -8.23 0.93 10.03
C ASN A 89 -8.10 1.13 11.56
N SER A 90 -9.10 1.79 12.12
CA SER A 90 -9.21 2.08 13.56
C SER A 90 -9.50 0.86 14.45
N ARG A 91 -9.66 -0.33 13.86
CA ARG A 91 -9.89 -1.59 14.57
C ARG A 91 -8.65 -2.48 14.64
N GLY A 92 -7.54 -2.05 14.05
CA GLY A 92 -6.31 -2.85 14.01
C GLY A 92 -6.39 -3.95 12.98
N GLU A 93 -7.10 -3.72 11.89
CA GLU A 93 -7.20 -4.63 10.76
C GLU A 93 -6.53 -3.97 9.56
N VAL A 94 -5.79 -4.79 8.80
CA VAL A 94 -5.36 -4.44 7.45
C VAL A 94 -6.25 -5.20 6.48
N HIS A 95 -6.93 -4.48 5.61
CA HIS A 95 -7.72 -5.06 4.53
C HIS A 95 -7.00 -4.84 3.22
N GLY A 96 -6.95 -5.85 2.37
CA GLY A 96 -6.43 -5.70 1.02
C GLY A 96 -7.33 -6.30 -0.03
N TRP A 97 -7.27 -5.69 -1.22
CA TRP A 97 -8.05 -6.08 -2.37
C TRP A 97 -7.16 -6.22 -3.59
N ILE A 98 -7.43 -7.27 -4.36
CA ILE A 98 -6.90 -7.45 -5.71
C ILE A 98 -8.09 -7.30 -6.66
N LEU A 99 -8.11 -6.21 -7.41
CA LEU A 99 -9.13 -5.89 -8.39
C LEU A 99 -8.65 -6.28 -9.79
N PRO A 100 -9.29 -7.27 -10.46
CA PRO A 100 -9.04 -7.49 -11.87
C PRO A 100 -9.49 -6.26 -12.68
N TRP A 101 -8.69 -5.89 -13.68
CA TRP A 101 -9.02 -4.83 -14.62
C TRP A 101 -8.54 -5.20 -16.02
N CYS A 102 -9.28 -4.76 -17.03
CA CYS A 102 -8.87 -4.89 -18.43
C CYS A 102 -8.79 -3.49 -19.05
N PRO A 103 -7.63 -3.06 -19.59
CA PRO A 103 -7.58 -1.84 -20.37
C PRO A 103 -8.47 -1.99 -21.61
N LEU A 104 -9.48 -1.13 -21.73
CA LEU A 104 -10.63 -1.23 -22.66
C LEU A 104 -10.30 -1.16 -24.17
N ASN A 105 -9.04 -1.32 -24.61
CA ASN A 105 -8.63 -1.14 -26.00
C ASN A 105 -7.70 -2.23 -26.59
N SER A 106 -7.64 -3.44 -26.01
CA SER A 106 -7.10 -4.55 -26.81
C SER A 106 -8.10 -4.87 -27.93
N ASN A 107 -7.78 -4.48 -29.18
CA ASN A 107 -8.52 -4.96 -30.35
C ASN A 107 -8.73 -6.48 -30.21
N PRO A 108 -9.95 -7.01 -30.40
CA PRO A 108 -10.26 -8.43 -30.22
C PRO A 108 -9.60 -9.33 -31.28
N THR A 109 -8.61 -8.83 -32.02
CA THR A 109 -7.87 -9.55 -33.05
C THR A 109 -6.57 -10.18 -32.55
N ASP A 110 -6.04 -9.74 -31.41
CA ASP A 110 -4.84 -10.35 -30.81
C ASP A 110 -5.25 -11.43 -29.80
N ASN A 111 -5.48 -12.60 -30.38
CA ASN A 111 -6.08 -13.80 -29.78
C ASN A 111 -5.32 -14.45 -28.60
N ASN A 112 -4.45 -13.77 -27.84
CA ASN A 112 -3.65 -14.49 -26.82
C ASN A 112 -3.43 -13.85 -25.44
N GLU A 113 -3.85 -12.63 -25.09
CA GLU A 113 -3.44 -12.07 -23.76
C GLU A 113 -4.53 -11.45 -22.86
N CYS A 114 -5.80 -11.41 -23.25
CA CYS A 114 -6.90 -11.01 -22.34
C CYS A 114 -8.12 -11.94 -22.41
N VAL A 115 -7.88 -13.22 -22.68
CA VAL A 115 -8.93 -14.25 -22.67
C VAL A 115 -8.47 -15.43 -21.82
N SER A 116 -8.34 -15.22 -20.51
CA SER A 116 -8.75 -16.31 -19.61
C SER A 116 -10.26 -16.42 -19.80
N LYS A 117 -10.67 -17.36 -20.65
CA LYS A 117 -12.06 -17.74 -20.94
C LYS A 117 -12.99 -17.48 -19.75
N ILE A 118 -13.75 -16.39 -19.81
CA ILE A 118 -14.96 -16.26 -19.03
C ILE A 118 -16.01 -17.06 -19.82
N GLU A 119 -16.03 -18.37 -19.59
CA GLU A 119 -17.16 -19.21 -19.98
C GLU A 119 -18.36 -18.80 -19.13
N ASN A 120 -19.11 -17.81 -19.61
CA ASN A 120 -20.56 -17.89 -19.83
C ASN A 120 -21.12 -16.49 -20.10
N ASN A 121 -21.97 -16.45 -21.11
CA ASN A 121 -22.82 -15.33 -21.47
C ASN A 121 -23.58 -14.85 -20.24
N ASP A 122 -23.30 -13.61 -19.79
CA ASP A 122 -24.19 -12.67 -19.05
C ASP A 122 -23.41 -11.53 -18.32
N CYS A 123 -22.07 -11.55 -18.27
CA CYS A 123 -21.29 -10.66 -17.37
C CYS A 123 -20.90 -9.25 -17.87
N TYR A 124 -21.54 -8.69 -18.90
CA TYR A 124 -21.22 -7.31 -19.35
C TYR A 124 -21.86 -6.21 -18.49
N SER A 125 -22.74 -6.54 -17.54
CA SER A 125 -23.29 -5.60 -16.54
C SER A 125 -22.32 -5.26 -15.42
N ASP A 126 -21.19 -5.97 -15.32
CA ASP A 126 -20.36 -6.05 -14.11
C ASP A 126 -19.01 -5.32 -14.24
N VAL A 127 -18.78 -4.71 -15.40
CA VAL A 127 -17.59 -3.94 -15.73
C VAL A 127 -17.90 -2.47 -15.49
N ASP A 128 -17.08 -1.77 -14.70
CA ASP A 128 -17.11 -0.31 -14.76
C ASP A 128 -16.69 0.13 -16.16
N GLY A 129 -17.64 0.65 -16.93
CA GLY A 129 -17.45 1.02 -18.33
C GLY A 129 -16.37 2.09 -18.55
N VAL A 130 -15.91 2.75 -17.49
CA VAL A 130 -14.83 3.75 -17.55
C VAL A 130 -13.45 3.09 -17.48
N PHE A 131 -13.15 2.29 -16.46
CA PHE A 131 -11.80 1.73 -16.28
C PHE A 131 -11.68 0.22 -16.52
N GLY A 132 -12.77 -0.47 -16.87
CA GLY A 132 -12.74 -1.92 -17.08
C GLY A 132 -12.57 -2.70 -15.78
N LEU A 133 -12.98 -2.14 -14.63
CA LEU A 133 -12.80 -2.76 -13.31
C LEU A 133 -13.88 -3.81 -13.03
N TYR A 134 -13.48 -4.98 -12.52
CA TYR A 134 -14.38 -6.08 -12.15
C TYR A 134 -14.56 -6.18 -10.63
N LEU A 135 -15.42 -5.34 -10.06
CA LEU A 135 -15.60 -5.25 -8.60
C LEU A 135 -16.15 -6.53 -7.97
N ASN A 136 -17.05 -7.24 -8.67
CA ASN A 136 -17.62 -8.51 -8.20
C ASN A 136 -16.59 -9.65 -8.16
N SER A 137 -15.47 -9.50 -8.88
CA SER A 137 -14.39 -10.49 -8.92
C SER A 137 -13.21 -10.15 -8.00
N ALA A 138 -13.33 -9.10 -7.19
CA ALA A 138 -12.32 -8.67 -6.25
C ALA A 138 -11.97 -9.79 -5.25
N PHE A 139 -10.68 -10.12 -5.12
CA PHE A 139 -10.20 -10.93 -4.01
C PHE A 139 -9.97 -10.04 -2.80
N HIS A 140 -10.52 -10.41 -1.65
CA HIS A 140 -10.41 -9.67 -0.39
C HIS A 140 -9.71 -10.53 0.66
N TRP A 141 -8.76 -9.94 1.37
CA TRP A 141 -8.09 -10.55 2.52
C TRP A 141 -8.03 -9.59 3.70
N VAL A 142 -7.99 -10.16 4.91
CA VAL A 142 -7.93 -9.41 6.16
C VAL A 142 -6.79 -9.94 7.02
N LEU A 143 -5.99 -9.03 7.57
CA LEU A 143 -4.93 -9.30 8.52
C LEU A 143 -5.25 -8.62 9.85
N ASN A 144 -5.67 -9.44 10.82
CA ASN A 144 -6.04 -8.97 12.15
C ASN A 144 -4.80 -8.66 12.99
N CYS A 145 -4.90 -7.68 13.89
CA CYS A 145 -3.86 -7.37 14.85
C CYS A 145 -3.43 -8.60 15.65
N ALA A 146 -2.14 -8.97 15.53
CA ALA A 146 -1.52 -9.96 16.41
C ALA A 146 -1.01 -9.28 17.70
N PRO A 147 -1.12 -9.92 18.88
CA PRO A 147 -0.51 -9.40 20.10
C PRO A 147 1.02 -9.40 20.02
N ILE A 148 1.69 -8.40 20.61
CA ILE A 148 3.15 -8.32 20.66
C ILE A 148 3.62 -8.70 22.07
N PRO A 149 4.34 -9.82 22.27
CA PRO A 149 4.89 -10.16 23.58
C PRO A 149 5.93 -9.11 24.05
N PRO A 150 6.02 -8.77 25.34
CA PRO A 150 5.17 -9.21 26.47
C PRO A 150 3.90 -8.36 26.65
N PHE A 151 3.66 -7.39 25.77
CA PHE A 151 2.59 -6.39 25.90
C PHE A 151 1.25 -6.96 25.40
N HIS A 152 0.51 -7.60 26.31
CA HIS A 152 -0.91 -7.83 26.09
C HIS A 152 -1.67 -6.53 26.32
N ILE A 153 -1.87 -5.76 25.25
CA ILE A 153 -2.70 -4.56 25.30
C ILE A 153 -4.16 -5.02 25.24
N PRO A 154 -4.97 -4.78 26.29
CA PRO A 154 -6.37 -5.21 26.31
C PRO A 154 -7.27 -4.40 25.39
N ASN A 155 -6.81 -3.20 24.97
CA ASN A 155 -7.55 -2.32 24.08
C ASN A 155 -7.33 -2.69 22.61
N GLN A 156 -8.39 -2.52 21.81
CA GLN A 156 -8.32 -2.63 20.36
C GLN A 156 -7.35 -1.57 19.82
N LEU A 157 -6.24 -2.02 19.25
CA LEU A 157 -5.19 -1.17 18.69
C LEU A 157 -5.62 -0.66 17.32
N ALA A 158 -5.38 0.60 17.00
CA ALA A 158 -5.52 1.09 15.63
C ALA A 158 -4.22 0.97 14.84
N PHE A 159 -4.36 0.79 13.52
CA PHE A 159 -3.25 0.83 12.57
C PHE A 159 -3.32 2.12 11.76
N ASN A 160 -2.42 3.06 12.05
CA ASN A 160 -2.52 4.43 11.58
C ASN A 160 -1.91 4.67 10.22
N CYS A 161 -0.92 3.85 9.84
CA CYS A 161 -0.23 4.01 8.58
C CYS A 161 0.25 2.67 8.00
N ILE A 162 0.33 2.61 6.67
CA ILE A 162 0.78 1.44 5.92
C ILE A 162 1.67 1.87 4.75
N THR A 163 2.73 1.12 4.47
CA THR A 163 3.60 1.30 3.30
C THR A 163 4.08 -0.04 2.75
N SER A 164 4.34 -0.14 1.45
CA SER A 164 4.93 -1.30 0.78
C SER A 164 6.46 -1.18 0.76
N LEU A 165 7.19 -2.19 1.24
CA LEU A 165 8.65 -2.18 1.36
C LEU A 165 9.39 -2.79 0.16
N SER A 166 8.78 -3.74 -0.53
CA SER A 166 9.36 -4.42 -1.69
C SER A 166 8.50 -4.26 -2.93
N PHE A 167 9.16 -4.36 -4.09
CA PHE A 167 8.51 -4.63 -5.36
C PHE A 167 8.47 -6.15 -5.56
N GLU A 168 7.39 -6.65 -6.14
CA GLU A 168 7.07 -8.07 -6.39
C GLU A 168 8.26 -9.02 -6.28
N THR A 169 8.24 -9.82 -5.22
CA THR A 169 9.25 -10.83 -4.95
C THR A 169 8.60 -12.19 -5.10
N PRO A 170 9.11 -13.08 -5.99
CA PRO A 170 8.63 -14.44 -6.08
C PRO A 170 9.06 -15.18 -4.80
N PHE A 171 8.17 -15.20 -3.81
CA PHE A 171 8.36 -16.03 -2.63
C PHE A 171 7.73 -17.39 -2.94
N SER A 172 8.55 -18.45 -2.87
CA SER A 172 8.23 -19.87 -3.11
C SER A 172 8.23 -20.37 -4.56
N SER A 173 8.34 -21.70 -4.69
CA SER A 173 8.21 -22.49 -5.92
C SER A 173 6.80 -22.48 -6.54
N ASN A 174 5.84 -21.77 -5.93
CA ASN A 174 4.42 -21.81 -6.29
C ASN A 174 3.92 -20.59 -7.10
N ASN A 175 4.82 -19.74 -7.61
CA ASN A 175 4.49 -18.59 -8.47
C ASN A 175 3.46 -17.60 -7.88
N THR A 176 3.41 -17.42 -6.56
CA THR A 176 2.57 -16.38 -5.95
C THR A 176 3.41 -15.15 -5.64
N ASP A 177 3.25 -14.11 -6.45
CA ASP A 177 3.87 -12.82 -6.19
C ASP A 177 3.33 -12.26 -4.87
N SER A 178 4.25 -11.88 -3.99
CA SER A 178 3.91 -11.25 -2.72
C SER A 178 4.80 -10.05 -2.45
N ILE A 179 4.24 -9.14 -1.65
CA ILE A 179 4.86 -7.89 -1.26
C ILE A 179 4.97 -7.85 0.25
N ILE A 180 6.07 -7.25 0.71
CA ILE A 180 6.28 -6.97 2.13
C ILE A 180 5.64 -5.62 2.43
N VAL A 181 4.76 -5.57 3.42
CA VAL A 181 4.15 -4.34 3.92
C VAL A 181 4.57 -4.05 5.34
N ALA A 182 4.79 -2.78 5.66
CA ALA A 182 5.01 -2.29 7.01
C ALA A 182 3.79 -1.48 7.48
N VAL A 183 3.43 -1.67 8.74
CA VAL A 183 2.25 -1.08 9.38
C VAL A 183 2.66 -0.44 10.69
N GLY A 184 2.27 0.81 10.90
CA GLY A 184 2.51 1.56 12.12
C GLY A 184 1.25 1.59 12.98
N ALA A 185 1.40 1.34 14.27
CA ALA A 185 0.29 1.20 15.21
C ALA A 185 0.32 2.24 16.34
N ASP A 186 -0.80 2.36 17.04
CA ASP A 186 -1.00 3.29 18.16
C ASP A 186 -0.14 3.00 19.39
N ASP A 187 0.29 1.75 19.56
CA ASP A 187 1.18 1.31 20.65
C ASP A 187 2.65 1.66 20.42
N GLY A 188 2.96 2.38 19.33
CA GLY A 188 4.34 2.69 18.95
C GLY A 188 5.08 1.51 18.31
N SER A 189 4.35 0.45 17.96
CA SER A 189 4.90 -0.69 17.22
C SER A 189 4.92 -0.44 15.72
N VAL A 190 5.96 -1.00 15.11
CA VAL A 190 6.03 -1.23 13.66
C VAL A 190 5.93 -2.72 13.44
N ARG A 191 5.07 -3.12 12.52
CA ARG A 191 4.76 -4.52 12.21
C ARG A 191 4.95 -4.74 10.72
N VAL A 192 5.47 -5.89 10.36
CA VAL A 192 5.75 -6.26 8.97
C VAL A 192 5.00 -7.53 8.65
N ALA A 193 4.34 -7.53 7.49
CA ALA A 193 3.60 -8.67 6.97
C ALA A 193 4.01 -8.96 5.53
N VAL A 194 3.84 -10.22 5.13
CA VAL A 194 3.89 -10.63 3.73
C VAL A 194 2.47 -10.83 3.25
N VAL A 195 2.11 -10.18 2.15
CA VAL A 195 0.76 -10.18 1.59
C VAL A 195 0.76 -10.59 0.13
N PRO A 196 -0.25 -11.34 -0.33
CA PRO A 196 -0.38 -11.71 -1.73
C PRO A 196 -0.72 -10.48 -2.58
N VAL A 197 -0.12 -10.38 -3.76
CA VAL A 197 -0.44 -9.30 -4.72
C VAL A 197 -0.90 -9.80 -6.08
N ASN A 198 -0.81 -11.10 -6.32
CA ASN A 198 -1.31 -11.75 -7.52
C ASN A 198 -2.22 -12.92 -7.14
N PHE A 199 -3.33 -13.05 -7.85
CA PHE A 199 -4.25 -14.17 -7.72
C PHE A 199 -4.55 -14.76 -9.09
N ASP A 200 -3.87 -15.85 -9.45
CA ASP A 200 -4.28 -16.65 -10.59
C ASP A 200 -5.36 -17.65 -10.16
N ARG A 201 -6.62 -17.36 -10.54
CA ARG A 201 -7.79 -18.24 -10.32
C ARG A 201 -7.59 -19.64 -10.91
N ASN A 202 -6.72 -19.80 -11.91
CA ASN A 202 -6.48 -21.08 -12.57
C ASN A 202 -5.37 -21.90 -11.91
N SER A 203 -4.62 -21.29 -10.98
CA SER A 203 -3.57 -22.00 -10.26
C SER A 203 -4.19 -22.93 -9.20
N ARG A 204 -3.85 -24.21 -9.26
CA ARG A 204 -4.21 -25.21 -8.22
C ARG A 204 -3.34 -25.10 -6.97
N SER A 205 -2.44 -24.11 -6.92
CA SER A 205 -1.56 -23.87 -5.78
C SER A 205 -2.35 -23.30 -4.60
N PRO A 206 -1.95 -23.60 -3.36
CA PRO A 206 -2.57 -23.02 -2.18
C PRO A 206 -2.36 -21.49 -2.20
N VAL A 207 -3.46 -20.76 -2.10
CA VAL A 207 -3.46 -19.30 -1.99
C VAL A 207 -2.67 -18.92 -0.74
N MET A 208 -1.61 -18.14 -0.90
CA MET A 208 -0.86 -17.60 0.23
C MET A 208 -1.77 -16.66 1.01
N HIS A 209 -2.08 -17.01 2.26
CA HIS A 209 -2.80 -16.12 3.16
C HIS A 209 -1.86 -15.03 3.70
N PRO A 210 -2.33 -13.79 3.89
CA PRO A 210 -1.51 -12.73 4.48
C PRO A 210 -1.09 -13.15 5.89
N GLN A 211 0.18 -12.90 6.23
CA GLN A 211 0.73 -13.31 7.53
C GLN A 211 1.67 -12.23 8.09
N TRP A 212 1.57 -12.00 9.40
CA TRP A 212 2.56 -11.20 10.14
C TRP A 212 3.88 -11.95 10.24
N SER A 213 4.97 -11.27 9.93
CA SER A 213 6.32 -11.83 9.96
C SER A 213 7.10 -11.37 11.19
N VAL A 214 7.10 -10.07 11.47
CA VAL A 214 7.89 -9.50 12.57
C VAL A 214 7.24 -8.23 13.11
N SER A 215 7.43 -7.95 14.39
CA SER A 215 6.97 -6.72 15.03
C SER A 215 8.02 -6.19 16.00
N CYS A 216 8.06 -4.87 16.19
CA CYS A 216 8.98 -4.24 17.13
C CYS A 216 8.35 -2.96 17.72
N VAL A 217 8.35 -2.84 19.05
CA VAL A 217 7.94 -1.63 19.76
C VAL A 217 9.18 -0.78 20.06
N LYS A 218 9.30 0.39 19.42
CA LYS A 218 10.42 1.32 19.65
C LYS A 218 10.02 2.78 19.80
N HIS A 219 8.86 3.17 19.29
CA HIS A 219 8.31 4.48 19.58
C HIS A 219 7.66 4.45 20.97
N TYR A 220 7.66 5.60 21.66
CA TYR A 220 6.94 5.74 22.93
C TYR A 220 5.52 6.28 22.75
N SER A 221 5.09 6.39 21.50
CA SER A 221 3.83 7.01 21.11
C SER A 221 3.36 6.42 19.77
N SER A 222 2.12 6.73 19.42
CA SER A 222 1.48 6.29 18.17
C SER A 222 2.35 6.61 16.95
N VAL A 223 2.59 5.59 16.12
CA VAL A 223 3.28 5.74 14.83
C VAL A 223 2.31 6.41 13.86
N VAL A 224 2.67 7.57 13.34
CA VAL A 224 1.77 8.40 12.52
C VAL A 224 1.98 8.15 11.04
N LYS A 225 3.23 8.08 10.58
CA LYS A 225 3.54 7.85 9.17
C LYS A 225 4.75 6.94 8.97
N LEU A 226 4.69 6.21 7.87
CA LEU A 226 5.77 5.39 7.34
C LEU A 226 6.14 5.91 5.95
N ALA A 227 7.43 5.84 5.61
CA ALA A 227 7.91 6.11 4.26
C ALA A 227 9.01 5.13 3.90
N THR A 228 8.94 4.62 2.68
CA THR A 228 10.01 3.78 2.13
C THR A 228 11.23 4.63 1.80
N CYS A 229 12.41 4.02 1.87
CA CYS A 229 13.65 4.64 1.42
C CYS A 229 14.06 3.97 0.10
N PRO A 230 13.73 4.56 -1.06
CA PRO A 230 13.78 3.89 -2.35
C PRO A 230 15.01 3.06 -2.71
N HIS A 231 16.27 3.38 -2.47
CA HIS A 231 17.40 2.57 -2.95
C HIS A 231 18.58 2.76 -1.99
N PHE A 232 18.58 2.01 -0.88
CA PHE A 232 19.87 1.60 -0.34
C PHE A 232 20.35 0.48 -1.25
N GLU A 233 21.11 0.80 -2.29
CA GLU A 233 21.86 -0.21 -3.08
C GLU A 233 22.90 -0.88 -2.15
N SER A 234 22.45 -1.74 -1.24
CA SER A 234 23.25 -2.86 -0.81
C SER A 234 23.06 -3.95 -1.85
N CYS A 235 24.13 -4.59 -2.30
CA CYS A 235 24.11 -5.75 -3.19
C CYS A 235 23.28 -6.95 -2.65
N ASP A 236 22.71 -6.84 -1.45
CA ASP A 236 21.89 -7.83 -0.81
C ASP A 236 20.40 -7.59 -1.13
N GLN A 237 19.82 -8.49 -1.93
CA GLN A 237 18.40 -8.52 -2.34
C GLN A 237 17.39 -8.71 -1.18
N TYR A 238 17.88 -8.64 0.06
CA TYR A 238 17.16 -9.05 1.27
C TYR A 238 17.20 -7.98 2.38
N LEU A 239 17.64 -6.76 2.06
CA LEU A 239 17.68 -5.64 3.00
C LEU A 239 16.71 -4.55 2.55
N TYR A 240 15.73 -4.24 3.39
CA TYR A 240 14.75 -3.21 3.15
C TYR A 240 14.88 -2.10 4.18
N TYR A 241 14.91 -0.86 3.72
CA TYR A 241 15.03 0.31 4.57
C TYR A 241 13.79 1.18 4.47
N PHE A 242 13.31 1.62 5.62
CA PHE A 242 12.16 2.52 5.69
C PHE A 242 12.23 3.35 6.95
N LEU A 243 11.48 4.44 6.95
CA LEU A 243 11.39 5.40 8.03
C LEU A 243 10.01 5.34 8.65
N SER A 244 9.96 5.61 9.94
CA SER A 244 8.72 5.80 10.68
C SER A 244 8.83 7.08 11.51
N VAL A 245 7.77 7.87 11.54
CA VAL A 245 7.63 9.03 12.43
C VAL A 245 6.46 8.79 13.37
N ALA A 246 6.69 9.00 14.66
CA ALA A 246 5.68 8.88 15.69
C ALA A 246 5.29 10.23 16.27
N SER A 247 4.23 10.22 17.07
CA SER A 247 3.61 11.42 17.60
C SER A 247 4.46 12.16 18.64
N ASP A 248 5.43 11.48 19.24
CA ASP A 248 6.52 12.02 20.04
C ASP A 248 7.63 12.69 19.18
N GLN A 249 7.36 12.91 17.90
CA GLN A 249 8.25 13.53 16.91
C GLN A 249 9.58 12.78 16.75
N ARG A 250 9.60 11.48 17.01
CA ARG A 250 10.78 10.64 16.76
C ARG A 250 10.73 10.03 15.38
N LEU A 251 11.82 10.23 14.65
CA LEU A 251 12.09 9.56 13.39
C LEU A 251 13.01 8.36 13.64
N ILE A 252 12.55 7.17 13.26
CA ILE A 252 13.34 5.94 13.34
C ILE A 252 13.58 5.41 11.92
N LEU A 253 14.86 5.18 11.59
CA LEU A 253 15.29 4.41 10.43
C LEU A 253 15.32 2.93 10.78
N TRP A 254 14.55 2.15 10.05
CA TRP A 254 14.47 0.70 10.18
C TRP A 254 15.28 0.01 9.10
N CYS A 255 15.91 -1.11 9.47
CA CYS A 255 16.41 -2.13 8.57
C CYS A 255 15.60 -3.39 8.81
N LEU A 256 14.95 -3.88 7.76
CA LEU A 256 14.36 -5.20 7.70
C LEU A 256 15.29 -6.10 6.90
N LYS A 257 15.81 -7.14 7.56
CA LYS A 257 16.65 -8.16 6.92
C LYS A 257 15.85 -9.44 6.74
N ALA A 258 15.81 -9.97 5.52
CA ALA A 258 15.38 -11.34 5.24
C ALA A 258 16.59 -12.28 5.26
N ASN A 259 16.52 -13.38 6.01
CA ASN A 259 17.67 -14.27 6.19
C ASN A 259 17.73 -15.42 5.16
N SER A 260 16.73 -15.62 4.31
CA SER A 260 16.69 -16.68 3.29
C SER A 260 15.65 -16.41 2.20
N GLN A 261 15.79 -17.10 1.06
CA GLN A 261 14.78 -17.19 -0.01
C GLN A 261 13.53 -17.96 0.45
N GLU A 262 13.66 -18.80 1.47
CA GLU A 262 12.54 -19.56 2.05
C GLU A 262 11.88 -18.81 3.22
N LEU A 263 10.61 -18.48 2.96
CA LEU A 263 9.42 -18.38 3.83
C LEU A 263 9.48 -17.44 5.04
N VAL A 264 8.81 -16.29 4.89
CA VAL A 264 7.88 -15.55 5.79
C VAL A 264 8.22 -15.36 7.28
N ASP A 265 8.95 -16.26 7.93
CA ASP A 265 9.18 -16.31 9.37
C ASP A 265 10.61 -15.86 9.78
N ASN A 266 11.47 -15.58 8.80
CA ASN A 266 12.89 -15.28 9.03
C ASN A 266 13.26 -13.80 8.80
N PHE A 267 12.35 -12.90 9.17
CA PHE A 267 12.61 -11.46 9.13
C PHE A 267 13.17 -10.94 10.45
N GLN A 268 14.21 -10.10 10.36
CA GLN A 268 14.75 -9.36 11.50
C GLN A 268 14.53 -7.87 11.29
N LEU A 269 13.75 -7.25 12.18
CA LEU A 269 13.46 -5.83 12.16
C LEU A 269 14.30 -5.09 13.21
N ASN A 270 15.21 -4.23 12.75
CA ASN A 270 16.14 -3.49 13.59
C ASN A 270 16.00 -1.98 13.41
N ALA A 271 15.93 -1.24 14.52
CA ALA A 271 16.03 0.21 14.50
C ALA A 271 17.52 0.61 14.42
N ILE A 272 17.92 1.24 13.31
CA ILE A 272 19.31 1.62 13.03
C ILE A 272 19.65 2.97 13.65
N LYS A 273 18.76 3.95 13.46
CA LYS A 273 18.97 5.34 13.87
C LYS A 273 17.66 5.90 14.40
N CYS A 274 17.75 6.63 15.50
CA CYS A 274 16.65 7.36 16.11
C CYS A 274 17.04 8.83 16.18
N ILE A 275 16.17 9.72 15.70
CA ILE A 275 16.38 11.15 15.65
C ILE A 275 15.15 11.81 16.27
N LEU A 276 15.35 12.62 17.30
CA LEU A 276 14.29 13.45 17.86
C LEU A 276 14.14 14.71 17.01
N LEU A 277 12.94 14.93 16.48
CA LEU A 277 12.56 16.14 15.78
C LEU A 277 11.81 17.04 16.76
N CYS A 278 12.03 18.34 16.64
CA CYS A 278 11.40 19.33 17.50
C CYS A 278 10.72 20.40 16.63
N GLY A 279 9.62 20.96 17.14
CA GLY A 279 8.95 22.10 16.50
C GLY A 279 8.15 21.72 15.25
N LEU A 280 7.73 20.46 15.11
CA LEU A 280 6.86 20.03 14.00
C LEU A 280 5.36 20.25 14.29
N GLY A 281 4.98 20.63 15.51
CA GLY A 281 3.61 20.97 15.87
C GLY A 281 2.72 19.74 16.06
N GLU A 282 1.50 19.79 15.51
CA GLU A 282 0.48 18.76 15.72
C GLU A 282 0.92 17.40 15.14
N PRO A 283 0.92 16.33 15.96
CA PRO A 283 1.47 15.05 15.54
C PRO A 283 0.70 14.36 14.40
N HIS A 284 -0.62 14.56 14.31
CA HIS A 284 -1.44 13.92 13.28
C HIS A 284 -1.29 14.56 11.89
N SER A 285 -0.70 15.74 11.81
CA SER A 285 -0.41 16.44 10.55
C SER A 285 0.99 16.15 10.00
N LEU A 286 1.73 15.24 10.65
CA LEU A 286 3.08 14.88 10.22
C LEU A 286 3.04 14.12 8.90
N SER A 287 3.89 14.53 7.98
CA SER A 287 4.15 13.84 6.72
C SER A 287 5.65 13.62 6.56
N ILE A 288 5.99 12.54 5.89
CA ILE A 288 7.37 12.17 5.60
C ILE A 288 7.48 11.76 4.14
N SER A 289 8.51 12.29 3.48
CA SER A 289 8.88 11.91 2.12
C SER A 289 10.38 11.67 2.06
N CYS A 290 10.76 10.63 1.32
CA CYS A 290 12.15 10.23 1.17
C CYS A 290 12.54 10.35 -0.29
N GLN A 291 13.67 11.00 -0.55
CA GLN A 291 14.25 11.07 -1.88
C GLN A 291 15.72 10.64 -1.86
N HIS A 292 16.08 9.88 -2.88
CA HIS A 292 17.46 9.47 -3.14
C HIS A 292 18.11 10.47 -4.08
N HIS A 293 19.23 11.03 -3.65
CA HIS A 293 20.06 11.87 -4.50
C HIS A 293 21.33 11.10 -4.87
N GLN A 294 21.52 10.86 -6.16
CA GLN A 294 22.77 10.33 -6.68
C GLN A 294 23.76 11.48 -6.89
N VAL A 295 24.84 11.50 -6.11
CA VAL A 295 25.94 12.45 -6.33
C VAL A 295 27.05 11.71 -7.05
N ARG A 296 27.27 12.04 -8.33
CA ARG A 296 28.43 11.54 -9.08
C ARG A 296 29.66 12.34 -8.66
N SER A 297 30.60 11.69 -7.99
CA SER A 297 31.92 12.26 -7.69
C SER A 297 33.00 11.33 -8.25
N GLY A 298 33.55 11.70 -9.41
CA GLY A 298 34.51 10.87 -10.14
C GLY A 298 33.94 9.51 -10.55
N ASN A 299 34.73 8.44 -10.37
CA ASN A 299 34.35 7.05 -10.69
C ASN A 299 33.50 6.36 -9.61
N LYS A 300 33.18 7.03 -8.49
CA LYS A 300 32.35 6.46 -7.42
C LYS A 300 30.95 7.08 -7.46
N LYS A 301 29.94 6.20 -7.53
CA LYS A 301 28.55 6.59 -7.30
C LYS A 301 28.33 6.66 -5.80
N ASN A 302 28.18 7.86 -5.27
CA ASN A 302 27.76 8.05 -3.88
C ASN A 302 26.26 8.32 -3.87
N TYR A 303 25.54 7.57 -3.05
CA TYR A 303 24.11 7.75 -2.85
C TYR A 303 23.90 8.37 -1.48
N THR A 304 23.05 9.40 -1.46
CA THR A 304 22.69 10.11 -0.24
C THR A 304 21.18 10.16 -0.18
N THR A 305 20.62 9.61 0.88
CA THR A 305 19.18 9.61 1.09
C THR A 305 18.82 10.78 1.99
N PHE A 306 17.88 11.61 1.53
CA PHE A 306 17.31 12.69 2.32
C PHE A 306 15.87 12.35 2.67
N ALA A 307 15.53 12.54 3.94
CA ALA A 307 14.15 12.49 4.42
C ALA A 307 13.71 13.91 4.75
N LEU A 308 12.60 14.35 4.14
CA LEU A 308 11.91 15.57 4.49
C LEU A 308 10.73 15.20 5.38
N VAL A 309 10.75 15.67 6.63
CA VAL A 309 9.64 15.54 7.57
C VAL A 309 8.99 16.90 7.75
N VAL A 310 7.69 16.97 7.51
CA VAL A 310 6.91 18.22 7.51
C VAL A 310 5.75 18.09 8.48
N GLY A 311 5.46 19.17 9.19
CA GLY A 311 4.24 19.42 9.96
C GLY A 311 3.96 20.92 9.91
N THR A 312 3.87 21.57 11.06
CA THR A 312 3.91 23.05 11.14
C THR A 312 5.29 23.63 10.79
N GLY A 313 6.35 22.84 10.98
CA GLY A 313 7.71 23.13 10.54
C GLY A 313 8.21 22.08 9.54
N ALA A 314 9.47 22.18 9.13
CA ALA A 314 10.10 21.19 8.25
C ALA A 314 11.53 20.87 8.69
N HIS A 315 11.90 19.59 8.63
CA HIS A 315 13.24 19.10 8.87
C HIS A 315 13.71 18.29 7.66
N LEU A 316 14.83 18.70 7.05
CA LEU A 316 15.51 17.93 6.02
C LEU A 316 16.69 17.19 6.64
N ILE A 317 16.64 15.87 6.62
CA ILE A 317 17.56 15.01 7.35
C ILE A 317 18.32 14.15 6.36
N ARG A 318 19.64 14.13 6.48
CA ARG A 318 20.48 13.16 5.80
C ARG A 318 20.45 11.83 6.55
N VAL A 319 19.97 10.79 5.88
CA VAL A 319 19.76 9.45 6.45
C VAL A 319 20.98 8.54 6.21
N SER A 320 21.69 8.74 5.10
CA SER A 320 22.98 8.11 4.72
C SER A 320 23.89 9.06 3.93
#